data_AF-A0A973W1R3-F1
#
_entry.id   AF-A0A973W1R3-F1
#
_cell.length_a   1.000
_cell.length_b   1.000
_cell.length_c   1.000
_cell.angle_alpha   90.00
_cell.angle_beta   90.00
_cell.angle_gamma   90.00
#
_symmetry.space_group_name_H-M   'P 1'
#
loop_
_entity.id
_entity.type
_entity.pdbx_description
1 polymer ?
#
loop_
_entity_poly.entity_id
_entity_poly.type
_entity_poly.pdbx_seq_one_letter_code
_entity_poly.pdbx_strand_id
1 'polypeptide(L)'
;MPRANAIVRCLAAGGPPAMALADVICQLVVKGAELGELEEYEIPDLDAVAAGVVDPPRLKRRRFRRDWLERIFDAIELDAFSRLPARDIVDRLLQPRP
;
A
#
# COMPACT_ATOMS: atom_id res chain seq x y z
N MET A 1 3.27 -11.18 10.80
CA MET A 1 4.38 -11.00 9.84
C MET A 1 4.40 -11.94 8.60
N PRO A 2 3.57 -12.99 8.43
CA PRO A 2 3.60 -13.78 7.18
C PRO A 2 3.05 -13.04 5.95
N ARG A 3 2.04 -12.17 6.13
CA ARG A 3 1.27 -11.56 5.04
C ARG A 3 2.00 -10.48 4.25
N ALA A 4 2.65 -9.53 4.92
CA ALA A 4 3.50 -8.52 4.26
C ALA A 4 4.63 -9.17 3.44
N ASN A 5 5.06 -10.37 3.85
CA ASN A 5 6.07 -11.15 3.15
C ASN A 5 5.57 -11.64 1.78
N ALA A 6 4.27 -11.92 1.61
CA ALA A 6 3.72 -12.34 0.32
C ALA A 6 3.68 -11.20 -0.70
N ILE A 7 3.34 -9.98 -0.27
CA ILE A 7 3.40 -8.78 -1.13
C ILE A 7 4.84 -8.56 -1.61
N VAL A 8 5.80 -8.55 -0.68
CA VAL A 8 7.21 -8.36 -1.01
C VAL A 8 7.74 -9.48 -1.92
N ARG A 9 7.37 -10.74 -1.65
CA ARG A 9 7.74 -11.88 -2.51
C ARG A 9 7.16 -11.78 -3.91
N CYS A 10 5.89 -11.37 -4.05
CA CYS A 10 5.25 -11.18 -5.35
C CYS A 10 5.98 -10.09 -6.14
N LEU A 11 6.26 -8.94 -5.53
CA LEU A 11 7.02 -7.86 -6.16
C LEU A 11 8.45 -8.30 -6.54
N ALA A 12 9.14 -9.02 -5.65
CA ALA A 12 10.50 -9.50 -5.88
C ALA A 12 10.59 -10.57 -6.98
N ALA A 13 9.54 -11.36 -7.18
CA ALA A 13 9.48 -12.36 -8.25
C ALA A 13 9.43 -11.71 -9.66
N GLY A 14 8.97 -10.46 -9.75
CA GLY A 14 8.85 -9.74 -11.02
C GLY A 14 7.79 -10.32 -11.96
N GLY A 15 7.89 -9.97 -13.24
CA GLY A 15 6.97 -10.44 -14.28
C GLY A 15 5.58 -9.77 -14.26
N PRO A 16 4.64 -10.27 -15.07
CA PRO A 16 3.32 -9.65 -15.22
C PRO A 16 2.52 -9.52 -13.90
N PRO A 17 2.48 -10.53 -13.01
CA PRO A 17 1.77 -10.40 -11.74
C PRO A 17 2.35 -9.32 -10.82
N ALA A 18 3.68 -9.20 -10.75
CA ALA A 18 4.33 -8.16 -9.97
C ALA A 18 4.03 -6.75 -10.51
N MET A 19 3.98 -6.61 -11.84
CA MET A 19 3.63 -5.34 -12.48
C MET A 19 2.17 -4.96 -12.21
N ALA A 20 1.24 -5.93 -12.29
CA ALA A 20 -0.16 -5.72 -11.95
C ALA A 20 -0.34 -5.35 -10.46
N LEU A 21 0.39 -6.01 -9.56
CA LEU A 21 0.39 -5.68 -8.13
C LEU A 21 0.92 -4.25 -7.89
N ALA A 22 2.03 -3.87 -8.54
CA ALA A 22 2.58 -2.53 -8.43
C ALA A 22 1.59 -1.46 -8.94
N ASP A 23 0.94 -1.71 -10.08
CA ASP A 23 -0.08 -0.82 -10.64
C ASP A 23 -1.29 -0.66 -9.70
N VAL A 24 -1.79 -1.76 -9.13
CA VAL A 24 -2.85 -1.72 -8.12
C VAL A 24 -2.43 -0.90 -6.90
N ILE A 25 -1.21 -1.10 -6.38
CA ILE A 25 -0.70 -0.31 -5.26
C ILE A 25 -0.67 1.18 -5.61
N CYS A 26 -0.10 1.55 -6.76
CA CYS A 26 -0.03 2.94 -7.21
C CYS A 26 -1.43 3.58 -7.34
N GLN A 27 -2.35 2.91 -8.03
CA GLN A 27 -3.72 3.40 -8.20
C GLN A 27 -4.46 3.50 -6.87
N LEU A 28 -4.25 2.56 -5.95
CA LEU A 28 -4.88 2.58 -4.63
C LEU A 28 -4.39 3.78 -3.79
N VAL A 29 -3.12 4.17 -3.89
CA VAL A 29 -2.63 5.41 -3.24
C VAL A 29 -3.34 6.62 -3.81
N VAL A 30 -3.37 6.74 -5.14
CA VAL A 30 -3.91 7.92 -5.83
C VAL A 30 -5.40 8.07 -5.55
N LYS A 31 -6.20 7.03 -5.83
CA LYS A 31 -7.64 7.06 -5.57
C LYS A 31 -7.95 7.21 -4.09
N GLY A 32 -7.19 6.54 -3.22
CA GLY A 32 -7.34 6.69 -1.77
C GLY A 32 -7.08 8.11 -1.28
N ALA A 33 -6.08 8.79 -1.86
CA ALA A 33 -5.79 10.19 -1.56
C ALA A 33 -6.91 11.13 -2.02
N GLU A 34 -7.45 10.91 -3.23
CA GLU A 34 -8.57 11.67 -3.79
C GLU A 34 -9.83 11.55 -2.93
N LEU A 35 -10.06 10.37 -2.34
CA LEU A 35 -11.19 10.09 -1.45
C LEU A 35 -10.97 10.51 0.00
N GLY A 36 -9.76 10.94 0.37
CA GLY A 36 -9.43 11.27 1.77
C GLY A 36 -9.34 10.05 2.69
N GLU A 37 -9.17 8.85 2.13
CA GLU A 37 -9.19 7.57 2.85
C GLU A 37 -7.80 7.14 3.38
N LEU A 38 -6.75 7.93 3.11
CA LEU A 38 -5.42 7.62 3.63
C LEU A 38 -5.33 7.88 5.14
N GLU A 39 -4.67 6.99 5.86
CA GLU A 39 -4.48 7.09 7.30
C GLU A 39 -3.37 8.11 7.61
N GLU A 40 -3.65 9.07 8.49
CA GLU A 40 -2.61 9.99 9.00
C GLU A 40 -1.64 9.26 9.93
N TYR A 41 -0.36 9.57 9.80
CA TYR A 41 0.68 9.09 10.71
C TYR A 41 1.82 10.10 10.80
N GLU A 42 2.62 9.98 11.86
CA GLU A 42 3.72 10.90 12.13
C GLU A 42 5.07 10.18 12.11
N ILE A 43 5.98 10.67 11.29
CA ILE A 43 7.37 10.20 11.22
C ILE A 43 8.31 11.29 11.72
N PRO A 44 9.46 10.94 12.31
CA PRO A 44 10.51 11.94 12.54
C PRO A 44 10.96 12.54 11.21
N ASP A 45 11.31 13.82 11.22
CA ASP A 45 11.99 14.47 10.10
C ASP A 45 13.35 13.81 9.86
N LEU A 46 13.45 13.05 8.76
CA LEU A 46 14.64 12.27 8.44
C LEU A 46 15.85 13.16 8.11
N ASP A 47 15.63 14.37 7.62
CA ASP A 47 16.71 15.32 7.34
C ASP A 47 17.27 15.88 8.66
N ALA A 48 16.40 16.17 9.62
CA ALA A 48 16.81 16.57 10.97
C ALA A 48 17.53 15.44 11.72
N VAL A 49 17.06 14.19 11.55
CA VAL A 49 17.75 12.99 12.06
C VAL A 49 19.15 12.88 11.46
N ALA A 50 19.27 13.02 10.13
CA ALA A 50 20.57 12.95 9.44
C ALA A 50 21.53 14.07 9.85
N ALA A 51 21.00 15.24 10.24
CA ALA A 51 21.77 16.35 10.78
C ALA A 51 22.15 16.20 12.27
N GLY A 52 21.72 15.12 12.94
CA GLY A 52 22.07 14.83 14.34
C GLY A 52 21.24 15.58 15.38
N VAL A 53 20.03 16.05 15.03
CA VAL A 53 19.12 16.71 15.97
C VAL A 53 18.62 15.70 17.02
N VAL A 54 18.75 16.05 18.31
CA VAL A 54 18.44 15.17 19.46
C VAL A 54 16.93 14.93 19.66
N ASP A 55 16.08 15.84 19.18
CA ASP A 55 14.62 15.69 19.15
C ASP A 55 14.07 16.22 17.82
N PRO A 56 14.08 15.40 16.75
CA PRO A 56 13.68 15.84 15.43
C PRO A 56 12.16 16.09 15.39
N PRO A 57 11.70 17.17 14.72
CA PRO A 57 10.28 17.45 14.62
C PRO A 57 9.53 16.29 13.94
N ARG A 58 8.28 16.06 14.35
CA ARG A 58 7.43 15.04 13.73
C ARG A 58 6.67 15.63 12.54
N LEU A 59 6.77 14.95 11.41
CA LEU A 59 6.12 15.32 10.17
C LEU A 59 4.86 14.48 9.98
N LYS A 60 3.73 15.16 9.78
CA LYS A 60 2.48 14.51 9.36
C LYS A 60 2.62 13.98 7.95
N ARG A 61 2.23 12.72 7.77
CA ARG A 61 2.23 11.99 6.51
C ARG A 61 0.94 11.18 6.39
N ARG A 62 0.68 10.70 5.18
CA ARG A 62 -0.46 9.83 4.86
C ARG A 62 0.05 8.48 4.39
N ARG A 63 -0.50 7.40 4.91
CA ARG A 63 -0.16 6.02 4.54
C ARG A 63 -1.40 5.27 4.11
N PHE A 64 -1.17 4.11 3.50
CA PHE A 64 -2.24 3.13 3.35
C PHE A 64 -2.82 2.75 4.70
N ARG A 65 -4.15 2.62 4.72
CA ARG A 65 -4.81 1.96 5.83
C ARG A 65 -4.32 0.52 5.93
N ARG A 66 -4.13 0.05 7.16
CA ARG A 66 -3.61 -1.30 7.43
C ARG A 66 -4.50 -2.41 6.84
N ASP A 67 -5.82 -2.22 6.85
CA ASP A 67 -6.78 -3.17 6.29
C ASP A 67 -6.62 -3.35 4.76
N TRP A 68 -6.19 -2.31 4.05
CA TRP A 68 -5.92 -2.43 2.61
C TRP A 68 -4.75 -3.38 2.31
N LEU A 69 -3.72 -3.41 3.15
CA LEU A 69 -2.63 -4.38 3.01
C LEU A 69 -3.10 -5.82 3.21
N GLU A 70 -4.06 -6.04 4.12
CA GLU A 70 -4.67 -7.36 4.32
C GLU A 70 -5.50 -7.77 3.11
N ARG A 71 -6.24 -6.83 2.52
CA ARG A 71 -7.05 -7.11 1.33
C ARG A 71 -6.20 -7.35 0.08
N ILE A 72 -5.07 -6.65 -0.05
CA ILE A 72 -4.09 -6.93 -1.11
C ILE A 72 -3.53 -8.35 -0.93
N PHE A 73 -3.23 -8.76 0.32
CA PHE A 73 -2.80 -10.13 0.60
C PHE A 73 -3.85 -11.15 0.16
N ASP A 74 -5.13 -10.94 0.51
CA ASP A 74 -6.21 -11.84 0.10
C ASP A 74 -6.36 -11.88 -1.44
N ALA A 75 -6.18 -10.74 -2.12
CA ALA A 75 -6.17 -10.67 -3.59
C ALA A 75 -5.01 -11.46 -4.22
N ILE A 76 -3.85 -11.54 -3.55
CA ILE A 76 -2.72 -12.36 -3.99
C ILE A 76 -3.05 -13.84 -3.81
N GLU A 77 -3.58 -14.25 -2.66
CA GLU A 77 -3.94 -15.66 -2.40
C GLU A 77 -5.03 -16.16 -3.34
N LEU A 78 -5.94 -15.27 -3.73
CA LEU A 78 -6.97 -15.56 -4.72
C LEU A 78 -6.49 -15.41 -6.15
N ASP A 79 -5.20 -15.19 -6.45
CA ASP A 79 -4.70 -15.00 -7.82
C ASP A 79 -5.51 -13.95 -8.62
N ALA A 80 -5.90 -12.85 -7.96
CA ALA A 80 -6.75 -11.82 -8.57
C ALA A 80 -6.00 -11.05 -9.67
N PHE A 81 -4.70 -10.82 -9.48
CA PHE A 81 -3.84 -10.03 -10.37
C PHE A 81 -3.62 -10.68 -11.74
N SER A 82 -3.81 -11.99 -11.84
CA SER A 82 -3.75 -12.72 -13.11
C SER A 82 -5.10 -12.75 -13.85
N ARG A 83 -6.20 -12.43 -13.15
CA ARG A 83 -7.57 -12.68 -13.63
C ARG A 83 -8.40 -11.42 -13.83
N LEU A 84 -8.01 -10.33 -13.17
CA LEU A 84 -8.77 -9.08 -13.15
C LEU A 84 -7.86 -7.91 -13.54
N PRO A 85 -8.40 -6.90 -14.25
CA PRO A 85 -7.66 -5.68 -14.50
C PRO A 85 -7.45 -4.91 -13.19
N ALA A 86 -6.32 -4.21 -13.08
CA ALA A 86 -5.93 -3.48 -11.87
C ALA A 86 -7.04 -2.56 -11.34
N ARG A 87 -7.72 -1.83 -12.23
CA ARG A 87 -8.83 -0.92 -11.87
C ARG A 87 -9.96 -1.64 -11.09
N ASP A 88 -10.33 -2.85 -11.51
CA ASP A 88 -11.44 -3.60 -10.90
C ASP A 88 -11.01 -4.20 -9.56
N ILE A 89 -9.71 -4.46 -9.38
CA ILE A 89 -9.15 -4.86 -8.09
C ILE A 89 -9.18 -3.66 -7.15
N VAL A 90 -8.68 -2.50 -7.58
CA VAL A 90 -8.66 -1.26 -6.79
C VAL A 90 -10.06 -0.87 -6.34
N ASP A 91 -11.04 -0.87 -7.23
CA ASP A 91 -12.42 -0.50 -6.90
C ASP A 91 -13.00 -1.46 -5.84
N ARG A 92 -12.72 -2.76 -5.96
CA ARG A 92 -13.09 -3.75 -4.94
C ARG A 92 -12.32 -3.56 -3.63
N LEU A 93 -11.07 -3.09 -3.66
CA LEU A 93 -10.26 -2.83 -2.46
C LEU A 93 -10.66 -1.54 -1.74
N LEU A 94 -11.32 -0.60 -2.41
CA LEU A 94 -11.83 0.64 -1.81
C LEU A 94 -13.21 0.49 -1.19
N GLN A 95 -14.01 -0.48 -1.65
CA GLN A 95 -15.34 -0.72 -1.08
C GLN A 95 -15.27 -1.11 0.42
N PRO A 96 -16.21 -0.67 1.27
CA PRO A 96 -16.33 -1.17 2.63
C PRO A 96 -16.48 -2.69 2.65
N ARG A 97 -15.85 -3.38 3.60
CA ARG A 97 -16.19 -4.79 3.86
C ARG A 97 -17.58 -4.85 4.51
N PRO A 98 -18.44 -5.82 4.11
CA PRO A 98 -19.63 -6.14 4.87
C PRO A 98 -19.30 -6.70 6.27
#